data_AF-A0A239MDI9-F1
#
_entry.id   AF-A0A239MDI9-F1
#
_cell.length_a   1.000
_cell.length_b   1.000
_cell.length_c   1.000
_cell.angle_alpha   90.00
_cell.angle_beta   90.00
_cell.angle_gamma   90.00
#
_symmetry.space_group_name_H-M   'P 1'
#
loop_
_entity.id
_entity.type
_entity.pdbx_description
1 polymer ?
#
loop_
_entity_poly.entity_id
_entity_poly.type
_entity_poly.pdbx_seq_one_letter_code
_entity_poly.pdbx_strand_id
1 'polypeptide(L)'
;MTISGSAIGDNEAMPVSELLRLGTGRPIVRWGTPVLHTPARQVVDFGSDLLSDMFATNSAADGVGLAAQQVGVDIAVFIYD
;
A
#
# COMPACT_ATOMS: atom_id res chain seq x y z
N MET A 1 -43.41 -0.75 14.80
CA MET A 1 -42.80 -1.07 13.49
C MET A 1 -41.54 -0.22 13.38
N THR A 2 -40.46 -0.71 13.97
CA THR A 2 -39.17 0.00 14.05
C THR A 2 -38.21 -0.76 13.15
N ILE A 3 -37.73 -0.10 12.10
CA ILE A 3 -36.76 -0.69 11.18
C ILE A 3 -35.42 -0.62 11.90
N SER A 4 -34.99 -1.77 12.43
CA SER A 4 -33.65 -1.98 12.96
C SER A 4 -32.64 -1.65 11.87
N GLY A 5 -31.83 -0.63 12.09
CA GLY A 5 -30.69 -0.31 11.24
C GLY A 5 -29.69 -1.46 11.32
N SER A 6 -29.68 -2.32 10.31
CA SER A 6 -28.51 -3.10 9.93
C SER A 6 -27.52 -2.12 9.29
N ALA A 7 -26.80 -1.41 10.15
CA ALA A 7 -25.65 -0.61 9.74
C ALA A 7 -24.59 -1.58 9.22
N ILE A 8 -24.28 -1.45 7.92
CA ILE A 8 -22.97 -1.59 7.30
C ILE A 8 -22.00 -2.47 8.12
N GLY A 9 -21.90 -3.75 7.75
CA GLY A 9 -20.99 -4.69 8.41
C GLY A 9 -19.58 -4.12 8.49
N ASP A 10 -19.10 -3.98 9.72
CA ASP A 10 -17.72 -4.06 10.18
C ASP A 10 -16.69 -3.92 9.05
N ASN A 11 -16.34 -2.67 8.71
CA ASN A 11 -15.13 -2.34 7.95
C ASN A 11 -13.91 -2.60 8.85
N GLU A 12 -13.66 -3.86 9.20
CA GLU A 12 -12.43 -4.30 9.81
C GLU A 12 -11.37 -4.24 8.70
N ALA A 13 -10.70 -3.10 8.59
CA ALA A 13 -9.51 -2.97 7.77
C ALA A 13 -8.57 -4.13 8.10
N MET A 14 -8.12 -4.87 7.09
CA MET A 14 -7.25 -6.03 7.27
C MET A 14 -6.06 -5.62 8.16
N PRO A 15 -5.75 -6.37 9.23
CA PRO A 15 -4.70 -6.00 10.15
C PRO A 15 -3.34 -5.99 9.43
N VAL A 16 -2.47 -5.02 9.75
CA VAL A 16 -1.13 -4.88 9.13
C VAL A 16 -0.31 -6.17 9.24
N SER A 17 -0.50 -6.94 10.31
CA SER A 17 0.13 -8.26 10.49
C SER A 17 -0.23 -9.28 9.40
N GLU A 18 -1.45 -9.21 8.85
CA GLU A 18 -1.90 -10.06 7.76
C GLU A 18 -1.34 -9.57 6.41
N LEU A 19 -1.29 -8.25 6.20
CA LEU A 19 -0.65 -7.64 5.02
C LEU A 19 0.84 -8.00 4.93
N LEU A 20 1.55 -7.95 6.04
CA LEU A 20 2.96 -8.36 6.13
C LEU A 20 3.16 -9.84 5.81
N ARG A 21 2.20 -10.70 6.16
CA ARG A 21 2.26 -12.14 5.87
C ARG A 21 2.00 -12.45 4.40
N LEU A 22 1.16 -11.66 3.74
CA LEU A 22 0.75 -11.85 2.36
C LEU A 22 1.70 -11.20 1.35
N GLY A 23 2.43 -10.15 1.75
CA GLY A 23 3.31 -9.37 0.89
C GLY A 23 4.68 -10.01 0.64
N THR A 24 5.24 -9.75 -0.53
CA THR A 24 6.63 -10.07 -0.87
C THR A 24 7.44 -8.78 -0.96
N GLY A 25 8.53 -8.69 -0.19
CA GLY A 25 9.41 -7.53 -0.19
C GLY A 25 9.99 -7.23 -1.58
N ARG A 26 9.92 -5.97 -1.99
CA ARG A 26 10.39 -5.47 -3.28
C ARG A 26 11.65 -4.61 -3.10
N PRO A 27 12.56 -4.59 -4.09
CA PRO A 27 13.73 -3.72 -4.03
C PRO A 27 13.30 -2.24 -4.03
N ILE A 28 13.81 -1.48 -3.06
CA ILE A 28 13.61 -0.03 -3.00
C ILE A 28 14.57 0.64 -3.98
N VAL A 29 14.02 1.37 -4.96
CA VAL A 29 14.82 2.11 -5.93
C VAL A 29 15.56 3.27 -5.25
N ARG A 30 16.84 3.46 -5.62
CA ARG A 30 17.69 4.53 -5.08
C ARG A 30 17.50 5.84 -5.83
N TRP A 31 17.87 6.94 -5.17
CA TRP A 31 17.87 8.30 -5.71
C TRP A 31 18.56 8.35 -7.09
N GLY A 32 17.91 8.98 -8.08
CA GLY A 32 18.37 9.07 -9.48
C GLY A 32 17.61 8.17 -10.47
N THR A 33 16.67 7.35 -10.01
CA THR A 33 15.84 6.52 -10.89
C THR A 33 14.76 7.37 -11.59
N PRO A 34 14.56 7.26 -12.93
CA PRO A 34 13.60 8.09 -13.68
C PRO A 34 12.16 8.07 -13.15
N VAL A 35 11.75 6.97 -12.50
CA VAL A 35 10.43 6.81 -11.88
C VAL A 35 10.17 7.81 -10.75
N LEU A 36 11.23 8.36 -10.13
CA LEU A 36 11.12 9.39 -9.09
C LEU A 36 11.00 10.81 -9.67
N HIS A 37 11.13 10.97 -10.99
CA HIS A 37 11.17 12.26 -11.68
C HIS A 37 10.00 12.49 -12.64
N THR A 38 9.08 11.52 -12.73
CA THR A 38 7.87 11.60 -13.56
C THR A 38 6.64 11.78 -12.66
N PRO A 39 5.65 12.62 -13.04
CA PRO A 39 4.40 12.71 -12.29
C PRO A 39 3.73 11.34 -12.22
N ALA A 40 3.44 10.89 -10.99
CA ALA A 40 2.80 9.61 -10.77
C ALA A 40 1.40 9.59 -11.38
N ARG A 41 1.05 8.46 -12.00
CA ARG A 41 -0.31 8.30 -12.54
C ARG A 41 -1.35 8.29 -11.43
N GLN A 42 -2.51 8.87 -11.73
CA GLN A 42 -3.66 8.83 -10.83
C GLN A 42 -4.10 7.38 -10.60
N VAL A 43 -4.45 7.08 -9.35
CA VAL A 43 -4.95 5.75 -8.97
C VAL A 43 -6.34 5.54 -9.58
N VAL A 44 -6.46 4.51 -10.41
CA VAL A 44 -7.75 4.02 -10.92
C VAL A 44 -8.05 2.65 -10.34
N ASP A 45 -7.00 1.83 -10.18
CA ASP A 45 -6.98 0.56 -9.47
C ASP A 45 -5.53 0.33 -9.02
N PHE A 46 -5.32 -0.18 -7.81
CA PHE A 46 -4.00 -0.47 -7.25
C PHE A 46 -3.75 -1.97 -7.05
N GLY A 47 -4.76 -2.82 -7.27
CA GLY A 47 -4.69 -4.28 -7.05
C GLY A 47 -4.64 -4.68 -5.58
N SER A 48 -5.05 -5.91 -5.26
CA SER A 48 -5.13 -6.41 -3.88
C SER A 48 -3.76 -6.56 -3.21
N ASP A 49 -2.72 -6.87 -3.99
CA ASP A 49 -1.45 -7.35 -3.45
C ASP A 49 -0.43 -6.22 -3.24
N LEU A 50 -0.66 -5.05 -3.85
CA LEU A 50 0.30 -3.95 -3.80
C LEU A 50 0.50 -3.41 -2.38
N LEU A 51 -0.58 -3.28 -1.61
CA LEU A 51 -0.49 -2.79 -0.23
C LEU A 51 0.31 -3.77 0.63
N SER A 52 0.05 -5.07 0.51
CA SER A 52 0.80 -6.12 1.20
C SER A 52 2.30 -6.04 0.88
N ASP A 53 2.66 -5.94 -0.40
CA ASP A 53 4.06 -5.80 -0.84
C ASP A 53 4.72 -4.52 -0.31
N MET A 54 3.99 -3.40 -0.28
CA MET A 54 4.50 -2.14 0.24
C MET A 54 4.73 -2.22 1.76
N PHE A 55 3.79 -2.78 2.54
CA PHE A 55 3.97 -2.97 3.98
C PHE A 55 5.13 -3.92 4.29
N ALA A 56 5.23 -5.04 3.57
CA ALA A 56 6.35 -5.98 3.71
C ALA A 56 7.70 -5.32 3.39
N THR A 57 7.74 -4.47 2.35
CA THR A 57 8.95 -3.72 1.97
C THR A 57 9.31 -2.64 3.00
N ASN A 58 8.32 -1.91 3.53
CA ASN A 58 8.54 -0.89 4.55
C ASN A 58 9.08 -1.49 5.85
N SER A 59 8.49 -2.61 6.29
CA SER A 59 8.97 -3.35 7.48
C SER A 59 10.37 -3.93 7.28
N ALA A 60 10.66 -4.52 6.11
CA ALA A 60 11.99 -5.05 5.81
C ALA A 60 13.08 -3.96 5.73
N ALA A 61 12.69 -2.70 5.49
CA ALA A 61 13.60 -1.56 5.39
C ALA A 61 13.70 -0.73 6.68
N ASP A 62 13.03 -1.14 7.77
CA ASP A 62 12.85 -0.34 8.99
C ASP A 62 12.35 1.10 8.67
N GLY A 63 11.45 1.21 7.68
CA GLY A 63 10.95 2.47 7.16
C GLY A 63 9.75 3.01 7.93
N VAL A 64 9.59 4.33 7.93
CA VAL A 64 8.41 5.04 8.48
C VAL A 64 7.29 5.24 7.45
N GLY A 65 7.53 4.83 6.20
CA GLY A 65 6.62 5.01 5.09
C GLY A 65 7.27 4.72 3.75
N LEU A 66 6.45 4.34 2.77
CA LEU A 66 6.91 3.90 1.45
C LEU A 66 5.93 4.35 0.36
N ALA A 67 6.45 4.92 -0.72
CA ALA A 67 5.68 5.28 -1.91
C ALA A 67 5.73 4.17 -2.97
N ALA A 68 4.65 3.98 -3.73
CA ALA A 68 4.56 2.92 -4.74
C ALA A 68 5.65 3.02 -5.82
N GLN A 69 6.06 4.24 -6.15
CA GLN A 69 7.16 4.52 -7.09
C GLN A 69 8.48 3.95 -6.59
N GLN A 70 8.67 3.86 -5.27
CA GLN A 70 9.88 3.29 -4.68
C GLN A 70 9.98 1.77 -4.90
N VAL A 71 8.85 1.10 -5.10
CA VAL A 71 8.77 -0.32 -5.46
C VAL A 71 8.53 -0.54 -6.96
N GLY A 72 8.82 0.48 -7.78
CA GLY A 72 8.74 0.42 -9.24
C GLY A 72 7.32 0.53 -9.82
N VAL A 73 6.33 0.93 -9.01
CA VAL A 73 4.94 1.07 -9.46
C VAL A 73 4.60 2.55 -9.63
N ASP A 74 4.38 2.95 -10.88
CA ASP A 74 4.03 4.32 -11.25
C ASP A 74 2.53 4.60 -11.02
N ILE A 75 2.16 4.68 -9.74
CA ILE A 75 0.85 5.16 -9.27
C ILE A 75 1.03 6.03 -8.01
N ALA A 76 0.13 6.98 -7.79
CA ALA A 76 0.16 7.88 -6.64
C ALA A 76 -0.40 7.22 -5.35
N VAL A 77 0.32 6.24 -4.81
CA VAL A 77 -0.02 5.57 -3.53
C VAL A 77 1.16 5.68 -2.55
N PHE A 78 0.86 5.95 -1.28
CA PHE A 78 1.84 5.93 -0.19
C PHE A 78 1.26 5.19 1.01
N ILE A 79 2.10 4.49 1.76
CA ILE A 79 1.77 3.89 3.06
C ILE A 79 2.61 4.53 4.17
N TYR A 80 2.08 4.47 5.38
CA TYR A 80 2.81 4.77 6.61
C TYR A 80 2.33 3.78 7.69
N ASP A 81 3.19 3.47 8.64
CA ASP A 81 2.91 2.67 9.85
C ASP A 81 3.34 3.49 11.09
#